data_AF-A0A4U5LPW4-F1
#
_entry.id   AF-A0A4U5LPW4-F1
#
_cell.length_a   1.000
_cell.length_b   1.000
_cell.length_c   1.000
_cell.angle_alpha   90.00
_cell.angle_beta   90.00
_cell.angle_gamma   90.00
#
_symmetry.space_group_name_H-M   'P 1'
#
loop_
_entity.id
_entity.type
_entity.pdbx_description
1 polymer ?
#
loop_
_entity_poly.entity_id
_entity_poly.type
_entity_poly.pdbx_seq_one_letter_code
_entity_poly.pdbx_strand_id
1 'polypeptide(L)'
;MDLQQMEGPGSVDPESSPGSAGSQKPQTAEWAERRKQTHLRCEKQRREAINNGYGELKELLPENMVPAGCKQTNASILFRTCDYLKQLEENNQSNEDKLKKKRAKLEGLQMIARQYESMLGDATSSASSPLSLQCQMLRALMETCFQTFANDIDVTDYETLTRTLITWANELDVNALPKVMADAAAASASSNQTRR
;
A
#
# COMPACT_ATOMS: atom_id res chain seq x y z
N MET A 1 -20.29 17.71 51.75
CA MET A 1 -19.66 16.66 50.90
C MET A 1 -18.27 16.41 51.47
N ASP A 2 -18.15 16.16 52.77
CA ASP A 2 -18.45 14.90 53.48
C ASP A 2 -17.40 13.83 53.21
N LEU A 3 -16.52 13.67 54.20
CA LEU A 3 -15.95 12.38 54.56
C LEU A 3 -17.10 11.45 54.97
N GLN A 4 -17.12 10.23 54.45
CA GLN A 4 -17.52 9.08 55.25
C GLN A 4 -16.86 7.81 54.70
N GLN A 5 -16.22 7.10 55.62
CA GLN A 5 -15.61 5.76 55.52
C GLN A 5 -16.69 4.67 55.44
N MET A 6 -16.31 3.49 54.94
CA MET A 6 -16.56 2.15 55.52
C MET A 6 -15.83 1.11 54.63
N GLU A 7 -14.75 0.47 55.11
CA GLU A 7 -14.72 -0.87 55.74
C GLU A 7 -15.29 -1.98 54.82
N GLY A 8 -14.63 -3.10 54.51
CA GLY A 8 -13.51 -3.82 55.09
C GLY A 8 -13.29 -5.16 54.32
N PRO A 9 -12.39 -6.05 54.80
CA PRO A 9 -11.51 -6.89 53.97
C PRO A 9 -11.89 -8.38 53.92
N GLY A 10 -11.18 -9.17 53.11
CA GLY A 10 -11.31 -10.64 53.14
C GLY A 10 -10.32 -11.39 52.24
N SER A 11 -9.03 -11.36 52.58
CA SER A 11 -8.09 -12.41 52.16
C SER A 11 -8.49 -13.71 52.85
N VAL A 12 -8.76 -14.75 52.07
CA VAL A 12 -8.98 -16.10 52.56
C VAL A 12 -7.89 -17.01 52.00
N ASP A 13 -6.81 -17.15 52.75
CA ASP A 13 -5.90 -18.28 52.64
C ASP A 13 -6.60 -19.51 53.23
N PRO A 14 -6.68 -20.65 52.53
CA PRO A 14 -6.99 -21.90 53.18
C PRO A 14 -5.69 -22.53 53.66
N GLU A 15 -5.34 -22.24 54.93
CA GLU A 15 -4.54 -23.15 55.73
C GLU A 15 -5.40 -24.39 56.00
N SER A 16 -4.91 -25.56 55.59
CA SER A 16 -5.50 -26.85 55.98
C SER A 16 -4.37 -27.85 56.17
N SER A 17 -3.83 -27.87 57.38
CA SER A 17 -3.15 -29.04 57.93
C SER A 17 -4.14 -30.19 58.10
N PRO A 18 -3.71 -31.45 57.91
CA PRO A 18 -4.24 -32.54 58.71
C PRO A 18 -3.10 -33.21 59.49
N GLY A 19 -3.18 -33.09 60.81
CA GLY A 19 -2.59 -34.09 61.69
C GLY A 19 -3.45 -35.34 61.66
N SER A 20 -2.85 -36.49 61.34
CA SER A 20 -3.35 -37.80 61.77
C SER A 20 -2.21 -38.80 61.83
N ALA A 21 -1.74 -39.05 63.05
CA ALA A 21 -0.93 -40.21 63.36
C ALA A 21 -1.86 -41.43 63.42
N GLY A 22 -1.85 -42.22 62.36
CA GLY A 22 -2.55 -43.49 62.27
C GLY A 22 -1.83 -44.38 61.26
N SER A 23 -1.32 -45.52 61.73
CA SER A 23 -0.57 -46.51 60.96
C SER A 23 -1.26 -46.90 59.64
N GLN A 24 -0.71 -46.49 58.49
CA GLN A 24 -0.89 -47.13 57.18
C GLN A 24 0.18 -46.64 56.17
N LYS A 25 1.19 -47.48 55.87
CA LYS A 25 1.88 -47.46 54.55
C LYS A 25 0.99 -48.27 53.58
N PRO A 26 0.81 -47.94 52.28
CA PRO A 26 1.71 -47.27 51.33
C PRO A 26 1.08 -46.14 50.48
N GLN A 27 -0.02 -45.53 50.94
CA GLN A 27 -0.86 -44.63 50.13
C GLN A 27 -0.21 -43.27 49.80
N THR A 28 0.77 -42.83 50.60
CA THR A 28 1.51 -41.57 50.39
C THR A 28 2.55 -41.67 49.27
N ALA A 29 3.13 -42.86 49.06
CA ALA A 29 4.13 -43.08 48.02
C ALA A 29 3.49 -43.12 46.63
N GLU A 30 2.34 -43.79 46.49
CA GLU A 30 1.56 -43.81 45.24
C GLU A 30 1.02 -42.42 44.87
N TRP A 31 0.57 -41.66 45.86
CA TRP A 31 0.12 -40.28 45.66
C TRP A 31 1.27 -39.35 45.26
N ALA A 32 2.44 -39.47 45.91
CA ALA A 32 3.64 -38.71 45.54
C ALA A 32 4.12 -39.06 44.13
N GLU A 33 4.10 -40.34 43.76
CA GLU A 33 4.46 -40.80 42.42
C GLU A 33 3.47 -40.30 41.35
N ARG A 34 2.15 -40.34 41.62
CA ARG A 34 1.14 -39.76 40.72
C ARG A 34 1.34 -38.25 40.53
N ARG A 35 1.67 -37.52 41.60
CA ARG A 35 1.98 -36.07 41.52
C ARG A 35 3.24 -35.81 40.68
N LYS A 36 4.29 -36.62 40.85
CA LYS A 36 5.53 -36.55 40.05
C LYS A 36 5.26 -36.81 38.57
N GLN A 37 4.45 -37.82 38.25
CA GLN A 37 4.07 -38.14 36.87
C GLN A 37 3.27 -37.01 36.22
N THR A 38 2.30 -36.43 36.95
CA THR A 38 1.56 -35.26 36.47
C THR A 38 2.49 -34.07 36.21
N HIS A 39 3.41 -33.76 37.15
CA HIS A 39 4.38 -32.70 36.96
C HIS A 39 5.27 -32.92 35.73
N LEU A 40 5.75 -34.15 35.53
CA LEU A 40 6.57 -34.51 34.36
C LEU A 40 5.79 -34.37 33.05
N ARG A 41 4.51 -34.77 33.04
CA ARG A 41 3.63 -34.61 31.88
C ARG A 41 3.41 -33.13 31.55
N CYS A 42 3.12 -32.29 32.56
CA CYS A 42 2.96 -30.86 32.36
C CYS A 42 4.25 -30.21 31.83
N GLU A 43 5.41 -30.57 32.37
CA GLU A 43 6.69 -30.03 31.90
C GLU A 43 7.02 -30.50 30.46
N LYS A 44 6.68 -31.75 30.11
CA LYS A 44 6.83 -32.24 28.73
C LYS A 44 5.96 -31.42 27.77
N GLN A 45 4.69 -31.22 28.10
CA GLN A 45 3.78 -30.43 27.29
C GLN A 45 4.26 -28.97 27.14
N ARG A 46 4.78 -28.37 28.22
CA ARG A 46 5.38 -27.04 28.17
C ARG A 46 6.55 -26.98 27.19
N ARG A 47 7.46 -27.97 27.23
CA ARG A 47 8.61 -28.05 26.32
C ARG A 47 8.19 -28.27 24.87
N GLU A 48 7.21 -29.13 24.63
CA GLU A 48 6.65 -29.36 23.30
C GLU A 48 6.06 -28.07 22.72
N ALA A 49 5.28 -27.32 23.50
CA ALA A 49 4.74 -26.03 23.08
C ALA A 49 5.83 -25.00 22.73
N ILE A 50 6.90 -24.92 23.55
CA ILE A 50 8.04 -24.04 23.26
C ILE A 50 8.76 -24.46 21.97
N ASN A 51 9.00 -25.77 21.77
CA ASN A 51 9.67 -26.27 20.58
C ASN A 51 8.84 -26.03 19.30
N ASN A 52 7.52 -26.15 19.39
CA ASN A 52 6.63 -25.81 18.29
C ASN A 52 6.73 -24.32 17.94
N GLY A 53 6.75 -23.44 18.95
CA GLY A 53 6.94 -22.00 18.75
C GLY A 53 8.27 -21.66 18.04
N TYR A 54 9.37 -22.36 18.35
CA TYR A 54 10.62 -22.21 17.60
C TYR A 54 10.52 -22.67 16.14
N GLY A 55 9.73 -23.72 15.88
CA GLY A 55 9.44 -24.21 14.54
C GLY A 55 8.70 -23.17 13.69
N GLU A 56 7.63 -22.60 14.24
CA GLU A 56 6.84 -21.54 13.59
C GLU A 56 7.67 -20.28 13.32
N LEU A 57 8.45 -19.83 14.32
CA LEU A 57 9.35 -18.68 14.15
C LEU A 57 10.36 -18.88 13.02
N LYS A 58 10.85 -20.11 12.86
CA LYS A 58 11.79 -20.45 11.80
C LYS A 58 11.12 -20.43 10.41
N GLU A 59 9.85 -20.80 10.30
CA GLU A 59 9.10 -20.78 9.04
C GLU A 59 8.76 -19.35 8.59
N LEU A 60 8.50 -18.44 9.53
CA LEU A 60 8.26 -17.03 9.25
C LEU A 60 9.51 -16.25 8.80
N LEU A 61 10.70 -16.79 9.08
CA LEU A 61 11.95 -16.17 8.70
C LEU A 61 12.23 -16.39 7.20
N PRO A 62 12.66 -15.35 6.47
CA PRO A 62 13.08 -15.48 5.08
C PRO A 62 14.22 -16.51 4.90
N GLU A 63 14.18 -17.31 3.83
CA GLU A 63 15.19 -18.33 3.56
C GLU A 63 16.61 -17.76 3.42
N ASN A 64 16.73 -16.53 2.90
CA ASN A 64 18.01 -15.82 2.75
C ASN A 64 18.64 -15.40 4.11
N MET A 65 17.86 -15.36 5.19
CA MET A 65 18.36 -15.09 6.55
C MET A 65 18.94 -16.34 7.21
N VAL A 66 18.77 -17.50 6.60
CA VAL A 66 19.32 -18.78 7.06
C VAL A 66 20.53 -19.14 6.20
N PRO A 67 21.77 -18.94 6.67
CA PRO A 67 22.96 -19.30 5.91
C PRO A 67 22.94 -20.81 5.63
N ALA A 68 23.10 -21.18 4.35
CA ALA A 68 23.19 -22.57 3.92
C ALA A 68 24.31 -23.28 4.70
N GLY A 69 23.97 -24.34 5.43
CA GLY A 69 24.91 -25.14 6.20
C GLY A 69 25.09 -24.76 7.68
N CYS A 70 24.42 -23.71 8.19
CA CYS A 70 24.46 -23.37 9.61
C CYS A 70 23.31 -24.06 10.39
N LYS A 71 23.63 -24.81 11.45
CA LYS A 71 22.61 -25.40 12.35
C LYS A 71 21.87 -24.25 13.05
N GLN A 72 20.58 -24.10 12.77
CA GLN A 72 19.74 -23.14 13.48
C GLN A 72 19.54 -23.61 14.92
N THR A 73 20.32 -23.04 15.84
CA THR A 73 20.10 -23.17 17.27
C THR A 73 18.93 -22.28 17.69
N ASN A 74 18.25 -22.62 18.80
CA ASN A 74 17.18 -21.79 19.37
C ASN A 74 17.63 -20.33 19.55
N ALA A 75 18.86 -20.10 20.03
CA ALA A 75 19.43 -18.76 20.17
C ALA A 75 19.54 -18.02 18.82
N SER A 76 19.98 -18.72 17.77
CA SER A 76 20.10 -18.13 16.43
C SER A 76 18.74 -17.85 15.76
N ILE A 77 17.69 -18.60 16.12
CA ILE A 77 16.32 -18.32 15.66
C ILE A 77 15.84 -17.01 16.29
N LEU A 78 15.95 -16.88 17.62
CA LEU A 78 15.54 -15.67 18.32
C LEU A 78 16.26 -14.41 17.79
N PHE A 79 17.58 -14.49 17.64
CA PHE A 79 18.37 -13.35 17.17
C PHE A 79 17.93 -12.89 15.78
N ARG A 80 17.78 -13.84 14.84
CA ARG A 80 17.32 -13.53 13.48
C ARG A 80 15.89 -13.01 13.45
N THR A 81 15.00 -13.55 14.29
CA THR A 81 13.63 -13.04 14.41
C THR A 81 13.64 -11.58 14.87
N CYS A 82 14.47 -11.23 15.85
CA CYS A 82 14.61 -9.83 16.29
C CYS A 82 15.14 -8.91 15.18
N ASP A 83 16.16 -9.35 14.45
CA ASP A 83 16.72 -8.58 13.34
C ASP A 83 15.71 -8.40 12.21
N TYR A 84 14.99 -9.47 11.85
CA TYR A 84 13.95 -9.42 10.83
C TYR A 84 12.79 -8.50 11.23
N LEU A 85 12.40 -8.50 12.51
CA LEU A 85 11.38 -7.58 13.02
C LEU A 85 11.79 -6.12 12.85
N LYS A 86 13.03 -5.77 13.20
CA LYS A 86 13.57 -4.42 12.97
C LYS A 86 13.58 -4.04 11.50
N GLN A 87 14.03 -4.97 10.64
CA GLN A 87 14.01 -4.75 9.19
C GLN A 87 12.58 -4.52 8.67
N LEU A 88 11.59 -5.26 9.18
CA LEU A 88 10.19 -5.06 8.83
C LEU A 88 9.66 -3.70 9.29
N GLU A 89 10.02 -3.24 10.48
CA GLU A 89 9.69 -1.90 10.98
C GLU A 89 10.25 -0.81 10.08
N GLU A 90 11.54 -0.89 9.73
CA GLU A 90 12.21 0.04 8.81
C GLU A 90 11.57 0.03 7.41
N ASN A 91 11.28 -1.16 6.89
CA ASN A 91 10.61 -1.33 5.60
C ASN A 91 9.20 -0.75 5.61
N ASN A 92 8.45 -0.94 6.69
CA ASN A 92 7.11 -0.39 6.84
C ASN A 92 7.16 1.13 6.86
N GLN A 93 8.05 1.73 7.66
CA GLN A 93 8.24 3.18 7.70
C GLN A 93 8.63 3.75 6.33
N SER A 94 9.55 3.10 5.63
CA SER A 94 9.95 3.48 4.26
C SER A 94 8.78 3.43 3.28
N ASN A 95 7.91 2.42 3.41
CA ASN A 95 6.74 2.27 2.56
C ASN A 95 5.68 3.34 2.86
N GLU A 96 5.48 3.69 4.13
CA GLU A 96 4.61 4.80 4.52
C GLU A 96 5.09 6.13 3.92
N ASP A 97 6.38 6.41 3.96
CA ASP A 97 6.96 7.63 3.37
C ASP A 97 6.77 7.67 1.85
N LYS A 98 7.00 6.53 1.17
CA LYS A 98 6.75 6.40 -0.28
C LYS A 98 5.27 6.63 -0.59
N LEU A 99 4.37 6.08 0.22
CA LEU A 99 2.93 6.24 0.07
C LEU A 99 2.52 7.71 0.24
N LYS A 100 3.03 8.38 1.28
CA LYS A 100 2.81 9.80 1.53
C LYS A 100 3.27 10.66 0.36
N LYS A 101 4.47 10.39 -0.17
CA LYS A 101 5.00 11.09 -1.35
C LYS A 101 4.13 10.88 -2.59
N LYS A 102 3.64 9.65 -2.83
CA LYS A 102 2.72 9.37 -3.94
C LYS A 102 1.39 10.09 -3.79
N ARG A 103 0.80 10.10 -2.58
CA ARG A 103 -0.44 10.84 -2.29
C ARG A 103 -0.29 12.34 -2.53
N ALA A 104 0.77 12.96 -2.02
CA ALA A 104 1.04 14.37 -2.25
C ALA A 104 1.14 14.73 -3.76
N LYS A 105 1.74 13.85 -4.57
CA LYS A 105 1.77 14.02 -6.04
C LYS A 105 0.39 13.91 -6.67
N LEU A 106 -0.41 12.93 -6.25
CA LEU A 106 -1.78 12.76 -6.76
C LEU A 106 -2.64 13.98 -6.42
N GLU A 107 -2.58 14.47 -5.18
CA GLU A 107 -3.27 15.68 -4.75
C GLU A 107 -2.84 16.89 -5.58
N GLY A 108 -1.53 17.07 -5.79
CA GLY A 108 -1.02 18.15 -6.65
C GLY A 108 -1.54 18.08 -8.09
N LEU A 109 -1.52 16.89 -8.71
CA LEU A 109 -2.06 16.69 -10.06
C LEU A 109 -3.57 16.94 -10.12
N GLN A 110 -4.31 16.50 -9.10
CA GLN A 110 -5.76 16.72 -9.02
C GLN A 110 -6.10 18.21 -8.86
N MET A 111 -5.32 18.96 -8.07
CA MET A 111 -5.46 20.41 -7.97
C MET A 111 -5.23 21.09 -9.32
N ILE A 112 -4.18 20.69 -10.05
CA ILE A 112 -3.88 21.21 -11.38
C ILE A 112 -5.03 20.89 -12.35
N ALA A 113 -5.51 19.65 -12.38
CA ALA A 113 -6.64 19.25 -13.23
C ALA A 113 -7.90 20.09 -12.94
N ARG A 114 -8.24 20.25 -11.66
CA ARG A 114 -9.38 21.08 -11.23
C ARG A 114 -9.24 22.54 -11.67
N GLN A 115 -8.02 23.09 -11.62
CA GLN A 115 -7.75 24.45 -12.07
C GLN A 115 -7.97 24.59 -13.58
N TYR A 116 -7.51 23.61 -14.38
CA TYR A 116 -7.77 23.58 -15.82
C TYR A 116 -9.27 23.47 -16.14
N GLU A 117 -10.01 22.63 -15.41
CA GLU A 117 -11.47 22.52 -15.57
C GLU A 117 -12.18 23.85 -15.25
N SER A 118 -11.78 24.55 -14.18
CA SER A 118 -12.33 25.86 -13.83
C SER A 118 -12.04 26.90 -14.92
N MET A 119 -10.79 26.99 -15.38
CA MET A 119 -10.41 27.91 -16.46
C MET A 119 -11.14 27.59 -17.77
N LEU A 120 -11.37 26.31 -18.06
CA LEU A 120 -12.17 25.89 -19.22
C LEU A 120 -13.63 26.36 -19.08
N GLY A 121 -14.23 26.21 -17.90
CA GLY A 121 -15.57 26.72 -17.59
C GLY A 121 -15.69 28.24 -17.78
N ASP A 122 -14.71 29.00 -17.28
CA ASP A 122 -14.67 30.46 -17.43
C ASP A 122 -14.43 30.89 -18.90
N ALA A 123 -13.57 30.17 -19.62
CA ALA A 123 -13.36 30.38 -21.06
C ALA A 123 -14.63 30.12 -21.88
N THR A 124 -15.42 29.10 -21.53
CA THR A 124 -16.72 28.86 -22.17
C THR A 124 -17.78 29.92 -21.84
N SER A 125 -17.67 30.59 -20.70
CA SER A 125 -18.54 31.72 -20.34
C SER A 125 -18.17 33.01 -21.09
N SER A 126 -16.91 33.12 -21.54
CA SER A 126 -16.41 34.22 -22.40
C SER A 126 -16.37 33.84 -23.90
N ALA A 127 -17.09 32.79 -24.31
CA ALA A 127 -17.08 32.20 -25.65
C ALA A 127 -17.51 33.13 -26.80
N SER A 128 -17.94 34.36 -26.52
CA SER A 128 -18.23 35.39 -27.51
C SER A 128 -17.04 36.27 -27.88
N SER A 129 -15.88 36.12 -27.22
CA SER A 129 -14.68 36.89 -27.58
C SER A 129 -14.02 36.32 -28.85
N PRO A 130 -13.60 37.16 -29.81
CA PRO A 130 -12.86 36.72 -31.01
C PRO A 130 -11.58 35.93 -30.68
N LEU A 131 -10.99 36.14 -29.49
CA LEU A 131 -9.85 35.36 -29.00
C LEU A 131 -10.21 33.89 -28.69
N SER A 132 -11.44 33.63 -28.20
CA SER A 132 -11.93 32.26 -27.95
C SER A 132 -12.04 31.46 -29.26
N LEU A 133 -12.52 32.11 -30.33
CA LEU A 133 -12.63 31.49 -31.64
C LEU A 133 -11.24 31.15 -32.22
N GLN A 134 -10.29 32.09 -32.13
CA GLN A 134 -8.90 31.86 -32.56
C GLN A 134 -8.24 30.72 -31.78
N CYS A 135 -8.43 30.66 -30.46
CA CYS A 135 -7.94 29.56 -29.63
C CYS A 135 -8.55 28.21 -30.01
N GLN A 136 -9.84 28.16 -30.38
CA GLN A 136 -10.49 26.93 -30.85
C GLN A 136 -9.97 26.46 -32.20
N MET A 137 -9.78 27.39 -33.15
CA MET A 137 -9.20 27.08 -34.46
C MET A 137 -7.76 26.56 -34.31
N LEU A 138 -6.96 27.20 -33.46
CA LEU A 138 -5.60 26.75 -33.14
C LEU A 138 -5.60 25.38 -32.47
N ARG A 139 -6.52 25.13 -31.53
CA ARG A 139 -6.66 23.83 -30.87
C ARG A 139 -6.98 22.73 -31.88
N ALA A 140 -7.92 22.96 -32.80
CA ALA A 140 -8.28 22.01 -33.84
C ALA A 140 -7.10 21.70 -34.77
N LEU A 141 -6.30 22.73 -35.12
CA LEU A 141 -5.08 22.56 -35.89
C LEU A 141 -4.05 21.71 -35.13
N MET A 142 -3.75 22.04 -33.88
CA MET A 142 -2.78 21.30 -33.07
C MET A 142 -3.19 19.83 -32.87
N GLU A 143 -4.48 19.57 -32.63
CA GLU A 143 -5.01 18.22 -32.46
C GLU A 143 -4.87 17.41 -33.77
N THR A 144 -5.17 18.01 -34.91
CA THR A 144 -5.04 17.34 -36.22
C THR A 144 -3.59 17.03 -36.55
N CYS A 145 -2.68 17.98 -36.32
CA CYS A 145 -1.24 17.75 -36.49
C CYS A 145 -0.73 16.67 -35.52
N PHE A 146 -1.21 16.64 -34.29
CA PHE A 146 -0.78 15.65 -33.31
C PHE A 146 -1.30 14.24 -33.61
N GLN A 147 -2.56 14.11 -34.02
CA GLN A 147 -3.12 12.80 -34.37
C GLN A 147 -2.45 12.19 -35.60
N THR A 148 -2.19 12.98 -36.64
CA THR A 148 -1.44 12.52 -37.82
C THR A 148 -0.01 12.13 -37.43
N PHE A 149 0.67 12.95 -36.62
CA PHE A 149 1.99 12.62 -36.08
C PHE A 149 1.98 11.29 -35.32
N ALA A 150 1.02 11.10 -34.41
CA ALA A 150 0.95 9.93 -33.54
C ALA A 150 0.61 8.63 -34.30
N ASN A 151 -0.11 8.71 -35.41
CA ASN A 151 -0.45 7.55 -36.24
C ASN A 151 0.66 7.16 -37.21
N ASP A 152 1.36 8.15 -37.77
CA ASP A 152 2.25 7.94 -38.91
C ASP A 152 3.74 7.85 -38.53
N ILE A 153 4.10 8.20 -37.28
CA ILE A 153 5.50 8.18 -36.83
C ILE A 153 5.77 6.99 -35.94
N ASP A 154 6.75 6.20 -36.37
CA ASP A 154 7.31 5.11 -35.61
C ASP A 154 8.58 5.57 -34.87
N VAL A 155 8.69 5.22 -33.59
CA VAL A 155 9.78 5.60 -32.68
C VAL A 155 10.62 4.40 -32.22
N THR A 156 10.44 3.22 -32.83
CA THR A 156 11.18 2.00 -32.44
C THR A 156 12.68 2.07 -32.67
N ASP A 157 13.12 2.72 -33.74
CA ASP A 157 14.54 2.91 -34.05
C ASP A 157 14.79 4.24 -34.79
N TYR A 158 16.04 4.70 -34.80
CA TYR A 158 16.43 6.00 -35.32
C TYR A 158 16.29 6.12 -36.87
N GLU A 159 16.55 5.05 -37.61
CA GLU A 159 16.39 5.00 -39.07
C GLU A 159 14.92 5.07 -39.45
N THR A 160 14.07 4.27 -38.78
CA THR A 160 12.63 4.31 -39.03
C THR A 160 12.02 5.65 -38.62
N LEU A 161 12.40 6.19 -37.44
CA LEU A 161 11.97 7.50 -36.97
C LEU A 161 12.27 8.60 -37.99
N THR A 162 13.52 8.68 -38.47
CA THR A 162 13.91 9.72 -39.43
C THR A 162 13.18 9.57 -40.76
N ARG A 163 12.98 8.34 -41.24
CA ARG A 163 12.20 8.07 -42.45
C ARG A 163 10.72 8.43 -42.30
N THR A 164 10.06 8.00 -41.22
CA THR A 164 8.62 8.27 -41.00
C THR A 164 8.36 9.73 -40.71
N LEU A 165 9.23 10.40 -39.95
CA LEU A 165 9.12 11.84 -39.68
C LEU A 165 9.24 12.67 -40.96
N ILE A 166 10.18 12.35 -41.85
CA ILE A 166 10.34 13.04 -43.14
C ILE A 166 9.14 12.75 -44.05
N THR A 167 8.62 11.53 -44.04
CA THR A 167 7.46 11.16 -44.86
C THR A 167 6.20 11.89 -44.37
N TRP A 168 5.92 11.84 -43.06
CA TRP A 168 4.82 12.57 -42.43
C TRP A 168 4.91 14.08 -42.68
N ALA A 169 6.09 14.68 -42.55
CA ALA A 169 6.25 16.12 -42.80
C ALA A 169 5.94 16.52 -44.25
N ASN A 170 6.14 15.62 -45.22
CA ASN A 170 5.79 15.84 -46.63
C ASN A 170 4.32 15.54 -46.94
N GLU A 171 3.71 14.59 -46.23
CA GLU A 171 2.31 14.20 -46.41
C GLU A 171 1.34 15.06 -45.60
N LEU A 172 1.84 15.85 -44.64
CA LEU A 172 1.04 16.82 -43.91
C LEU A 172 0.46 17.86 -44.88
N ASP A 173 -0.81 17.70 -45.23
CA ASP A 173 -1.49 18.59 -46.17
C ASP A 173 -1.77 19.95 -45.51
N VAL A 174 -0.78 20.84 -45.62
CA VAL A 174 -0.85 22.22 -45.12
C VAL A 174 -2.02 23.00 -45.73
N ASN A 175 -2.51 22.60 -46.90
CA ASN A 175 -3.62 23.26 -47.59
C ASN A 175 -5.00 22.80 -47.09
N ALA A 176 -5.08 21.65 -46.42
CA ALA A 176 -6.29 21.19 -45.75
C ALA A 176 -6.47 21.83 -44.36
N LEU A 177 -5.39 22.32 -43.74
CA LEU A 177 -5.42 22.95 -42.41
C LEU A 177 -6.39 24.14 -42.29
N PRO A 178 -6.48 25.07 -43.27
CA PRO A 178 -7.48 26.14 -43.23
C PRO A 178 -8.92 25.63 -43.21
N LYS A 179 -9.19 24.49 -43.88
CA LYS A 179 -10.52 23.88 -43.93
C LYS A 179 -10.89 23.27 -42.57
N VAL A 180 -9.95 22.58 -41.92
CA VAL A 180 -10.11 22.06 -40.55
C VAL A 180 -10.39 23.18 -39.55
N MET A 181 -9.68 24.30 -39.67
CA MET A 181 -9.91 25.48 -38.82
C MET A 181 -11.27 26.12 -39.09
N ALA A 182 -11.72 26.19 -40.35
CA ALA A 182 -13.02 26.72 -40.72
C ALA A 182 -14.18 25.84 -40.23
N ASP A 183 -14.05 24.52 -40.33
CA ASP A 183 -15.03 23.55 -39.86
C ASP A 183 -15.16 23.60 -38.32
N ALA A 184 -14.04 23.74 -37.59
CA ALA A 184 -14.04 23.95 -36.15
C ALA A 184 -14.72 25.27 -35.73
N ALA A 185 -14.51 26.35 -36.48
CA ALA A 185 -15.17 27.63 -36.25
C ALA A 185 -16.70 27.55 -36.48
N ALA A 186 -17.13 26.83 -37.52
CA ALA A 186 -18.55 26.63 -37.84
C ALA A 186 -19.28 25.77 -36.78
N ALA A 187 -18.62 24.72 -36.27
CA ALA A 187 -19.17 23.87 -35.21
C ALA A 187 -19.46 24.64 -33.90
N SER A 188 -18.58 25.59 -33.54
CA SER A 188 -18.76 26.45 -32.37
C SER A 188 -19.90 27.46 -32.53
N ALA A 189 -20.12 27.97 -33.76
CA ALA A 189 -21.26 28.84 -34.04
C ALA A 189 -22.60 28.11 -33.91
N SER A 190 -22.67 26.85 -34.37
CA SER A 190 -23.89 26.03 -34.32
C SER A 190 -24.27 25.59 -32.89
N SER A 191 -23.27 25.27 -32.05
CA SER A 191 -23.47 24.91 -30.63
C SER A 191 -24.00 26.08 -29.78
N ASN A 192 -23.66 27.32 -30.12
CA ASN A 192 -24.20 28.51 -29.45
C ASN A 192 -25.64 28.85 -29.90
N GLN A 193 -26.07 28.43 -31.10
CA GLN A 193 -27.42 28.67 -31.62
C GLN A 193 -28.47 27.74 -30.97
N THR A 194 -28.10 26.51 -30.63
CA THR A 194 -29.00 25.48 -30.07
C THR A 194 -29.30 25.68 -28.58
N ARG A 195 -28.55 26.58 -27.91
CA ARG A 195 -28.67 26.85 -26.46
C ARG A 195 -29.44 28.14 -26.14
N ARG A 196 -30.04 28.79 -27.15
CA ARG A 196 -30.91 29.97 -27.01
C ARG A 196 -32.37 29.62 -27.18
#